data_AF-A0A7S2PAI9-F1
#
_entry.id   AF-A0A7S2PAI9-F1
#
_cell.length_a   1.000
_cell.length_b   1.000
_cell.length_c   1.000
_cell.angle_alpha   90.00
_cell.angle_beta   90.00
_cell.angle_gamma   90.00
#
_symmetry.space_group_name_H-M   'P 1'
#
loop_
_entity.id
_entity.type
_entity.pdbx_description
1 polymer ?
#
loop_
_entity_poly.entity_id
_entity_poly.type
_entity_poly.pdbx_seq_one_letter_code
_entity_poly.pdbx_strand_id
1 'polypeptide(L)'
;PQTSTMMPISAKVAPAARQGWALLLLGLLLGHVLTLFRIFIMTDTRSGWIASGLGDCPHRPRPRMELFVPVFTAPGERHFALRQGVRRTWRFPEEAAYRFVLCEDSKEGIPSDELSNYFDILFVSCTEGYSRGLLTKKLVATMRAALRDFPADWIFKVDDDAFPKLDNMLEALRAHRRHQPDAHVYGGSFYQGNSRVVRELSSKF
;
A
#
# COMPACT_ATOMS: atom_id res chain seq x y z
N PRO A 1 78.03 22.93 56.88
CA PRO A 1 77.39 23.88 55.94
C PRO A 1 76.99 23.19 54.64
N GLN A 2 75.74 22.72 54.56
CA GLN A 2 74.96 22.54 53.33
C GLN A 2 73.53 22.27 53.78
N THR A 3 72.72 23.33 53.73
CA THR A 3 71.30 23.36 54.04
C THR A 3 70.52 22.74 52.88
N SER A 4 69.82 21.64 53.12
CA SER A 4 68.90 21.05 52.15
C SER A 4 67.52 21.66 52.36
N THR A 5 67.14 22.53 51.43
CA THR A 5 65.87 23.26 51.38
C THR A 5 64.80 22.38 50.75
N MET A 6 63.79 21.99 51.54
CA MET A 6 62.63 21.25 51.08
C MET A 6 61.61 22.25 50.49
N MET A 7 61.36 22.18 49.17
CA MET A 7 60.29 22.96 48.53
C MET A 7 58.93 22.26 48.69
N PRO A 8 57.82 22.99 48.92
CA PRO A 8 56.49 22.43 48.82
C PRO A 8 56.03 22.43 47.35
N ILE A 9 55.64 21.26 46.84
CA ILE A 9 54.92 21.14 45.56
C ILE A 9 53.47 21.55 45.81
N SER A 10 53.13 22.76 45.37
CA SER A 10 51.77 23.26 45.23
C SER A 10 51.45 23.35 43.75
N ALA A 11 50.43 22.61 43.26
CA ALA A 11 49.39 23.17 42.41
C ALA A 11 48.41 22.12 41.88
N LYS A 12 47.14 22.37 42.23
CA LYS A 12 45.97 22.46 41.34
C LYS A 12 45.53 21.16 40.64
N VAL A 13 44.62 20.46 41.31
CA VAL A 13 43.58 19.67 40.65
C VAL A 13 42.69 20.65 39.86
N ALA A 14 42.69 20.52 38.53
CA ALA A 14 41.79 21.26 37.66
C ALA A 14 40.33 20.85 37.95
N PRO A 15 39.36 21.77 37.98
CA PRO A 15 37.96 21.40 38.12
C PRO A 15 37.56 20.61 36.87
N ALA A 16 37.24 19.33 37.09
CA ALA A 16 36.73 18.43 36.08
C ALA A 16 35.57 19.08 35.32
N ALA A 17 35.67 19.00 33.99
CA ALA A 17 34.82 19.64 33.02
C ALA A 17 33.32 19.41 33.28
N ARG A 18 32.66 20.40 33.89
CA ARG A 18 31.19 20.51 33.93
C ARG A 18 30.56 20.65 32.54
N GLN A 19 31.36 20.91 31.50
CA GLN A 19 30.90 21.03 30.10
C GLN A 19 30.61 19.69 29.40
N GLY A 20 31.25 18.59 29.82
CA GLY A 20 31.02 17.28 29.19
C GLY A 20 29.63 16.72 29.49
N TRP A 21 29.15 16.93 30.72
CA TRP A 21 27.81 16.51 31.15
C TRP A 21 26.70 17.30 30.45
N ALA A 22 26.91 18.59 30.18
CA ALA A 22 25.94 19.40 29.45
C ALA A 22 25.78 18.91 28.00
N LEU A 23 26.87 18.54 27.33
CA LEU A 23 26.83 18.00 25.95
C LEU A 23 26.25 16.58 25.89
N LEU A 24 26.55 15.73 26.88
CA LEU A 24 25.93 14.41 27.02
C LEU A 24 24.43 14.49 27.29
N LEU A 25 24.01 15.40 28.18
CA LEU A 25 22.60 15.64 28.46
C LEU A 25 21.87 16.25 27.26
N LEU A 26 22.51 17.16 26.51
CA LEU A 26 21.96 17.72 25.28
C LEU A 26 21.83 16.65 24.18
N GLY A 27 22.82 15.75 24.05
CA GLY A 27 22.77 14.63 23.12
C GLY A 27 21.69 13.60 23.47
N LEU A 28 21.51 13.29 24.75
CA LEU A 28 20.43 12.42 25.24
C LEU A 28 19.05 13.07 25.05
N LEU A 29 18.91 14.37 25.33
CA LEU A 29 17.69 15.12 25.06
C LEU A 29 17.37 15.15 23.57
N LEU A 30 18.35 15.42 22.71
CA LEU A 30 18.15 15.43 21.26
C LEU A 30 17.79 14.03 20.72
N GLY A 31 18.43 12.98 21.25
CA GLY A 31 18.10 11.59 20.93
C GLY A 31 16.68 11.21 21.35
N HIS A 32 16.25 11.61 22.56
CA HIS A 32 14.88 11.40 23.01
C HIS A 32 13.86 12.21 22.21
N VAL A 33 14.16 13.48 21.88
CA VAL A 33 13.29 14.32 21.04
C VAL A 33 13.15 13.72 19.63
N LEU A 34 14.23 13.25 19.00
CA LEU A 34 14.19 12.61 17.69
C LEU A 34 13.45 11.26 17.72
N THR A 35 13.59 10.50 18.80
CA THR A 35 12.86 9.24 18.98
C THR A 35 11.37 9.49 19.20
N LEU A 36 11.02 10.50 20.01
CA LEU A 36 9.63 10.94 20.19
C LEU A 36 9.05 11.52 18.91
N PHE A 37 9.85 12.24 18.09
CA PHE A 37 9.41 12.76 16.79
C PHE A 37 9.18 11.64 15.77
N ARG A 38 10.01 10.58 15.78
CA ARG A 38 9.77 9.37 14.97
C ARG A 38 8.54 8.59 15.43
N ILE A 39 8.35 8.44 16.75
CA ILE A 39 7.13 7.82 17.30
C ILE A 39 5.91 8.66 16.91
N PHE A 40 5.98 9.99 17.04
CA PHE A 40 4.91 10.91 16.65
C PHE A 40 4.56 10.78 15.16
N ILE A 41 5.54 10.80 14.25
CA ILE A 41 5.30 10.58 12.80
C ILE A 41 4.74 9.17 12.52
N MET A 42 5.17 8.15 13.24
CA MET A 42 4.63 6.78 13.09
C MET A 42 3.25 6.58 13.73
N THR A 43 2.87 7.38 14.73
CA THR A 43 1.53 7.36 15.34
C THR A 43 0.53 8.27 14.61
N ASP A 44 1.02 9.33 13.95
CA ASP A 44 0.22 10.25 13.12
C ASP A 44 -0.23 9.58 11.82
N THR A 45 0.51 8.57 11.34
CA THR A 45 0.07 7.72 10.22
C THR A 45 -0.85 6.57 10.62
N ARG A 46 -1.16 6.40 11.92
CA ARG A 46 -1.98 5.28 12.41
C ARG A 46 -3.19 5.65 13.27
N SER A 47 -3.45 6.93 13.53
CA SER A 47 -4.58 7.30 14.38
C SER A 47 -5.12 8.70 14.05
N GLY A 48 -6.25 8.74 13.34
CA GLY A 48 -7.20 9.85 13.41
C GLY A 48 -7.34 10.66 12.12
N TRP A 49 -7.99 10.14 11.10
CA TRP A 49 -9.43 10.42 10.90
C TRP A 49 -10.24 10.54 12.20
N ILE A 50 -9.95 11.57 13.02
CA ILE A 50 -10.90 12.10 13.99
C ILE A 50 -11.45 13.36 13.35
N ALA A 51 -12.73 13.30 12.99
CA ALA A 51 -13.50 14.42 12.53
C ALA A 51 -13.46 15.53 13.60
N SER A 52 -12.52 16.46 13.41
CA SER A 52 -12.61 17.78 14.01
C SER A 52 -13.60 18.55 13.14
N GLY A 53 -14.84 18.65 13.60
CA GLY A 53 -15.94 19.19 12.82
C GLY A 53 -17.09 19.70 13.67
N LEU A 54 -16.81 20.56 14.65
CA LEU A 54 -17.75 21.64 14.99
C LEU A 54 -17.60 22.68 13.87
N GLY A 55 -18.36 22.46 12.81
CA GLY A 55 -18.32 23.23 11.58
C GLY A 55 -19.08 22.47 10.50
N ASP A 56 -20.38 22.70 10.43
CA ASP A 56 -21.28 22.18 9.40
C ASP A 56 -20.84 22.65 8.01
N CYS A 57 -19.87 21.96 7.42
CA CYS A 57 -19.77 21.87 5.97
C CYS A 57 -20.88 20.91 5.51
N PRO A 58 -21.71 21.26 4.51
CA PRO A 58 -22.71 20.33 3.98
C PRO A 58 -21.97 19.08 3.51
N HIS A 59 -22.15 18.00 4.26
CA HIS A 59 -21.60 16.69 3.99
C HIS A 59 -22.28 16.20 2.71
N ARG A 60 -21.71 16.51 1.54
CA ARG A 60 -22.03 15.74 0.34
C ARG A 60 -21.61 14.30 0.67
N PRO A 61 -22.54 13.33 0.73
CA PRO A 61 -22.15 11.95 0.85
C PRO A 61 -21.21 11.69 -0.33
N ARG A 62 -20.00 11.19 -0.05
CA ARG A 62 -19.14 10.73 -1.15
C ARG A 62 -19.96 9.70 -1.93
N PRO A 63 -20.01 9.79 -3.27
CA PRO A 63 -20.73 8.80 -4.05
C PRO A 63 -20.25 7.41 -3.61
N ARG A 64 -21.21 6.54 -3.29
CA ARG A 64 -20.93 5.16 -2.90
C ARG A 64 -20.19 4.51 -4.06
N MET A 65 -19.03 3.93 -3.79
CA MET A 65 -18.29 3.16 -4.79
C MET A 65 -19.16 1.99 -5.24
N GLU A 66 -19.49 1.92 -6.52
CA GLU A 66 -20.26 0.81 -7.06
C GLU A 66 -19.34 -0.35 -7.45
N LEU A 67 -18.15 -0.02 -7.98
CA LEU A 67 -17.25 -1.00 -8.57
C LEU A 67 -15.82 -0.86 -8.05
N PHE A 68 -15.25 -1.96 -7.56
CA PHE A 68 -13.81 -2.06 -7.32
C PHE A 68 -13.14 -2.88 -8.42
N VAL A 69 -12.11 -2.32 -9.05
CA VAL A 69 -11.38 -2.93 -10.18
C VAL A 69 -9.94 -3.24 -9.76
N PRO A 70 -9.67 -4.41 -9.17
CA PRO A 70 -8.30 -4.87 -8.96
C PRO A 70 -7.69 -5.29 -10.30
N VAL A 71 -6.69 -4.53 -10.75
CA VAL A 71 -5.92 -4.79 -11.96
C VAL A 71 -4.68 -5.60 -11.58
N PHE A 72 -4.65 -6.87 -11.94
CA PHE A 72 -3.52 -7.75 -11.67
C PHE A 72 -2.36 -7.42 -12.61
N THR A 73 -1.20 -7.18 -12.02
CA THR A 73 0.05 -6.81 -12.70
C THR A 73 1.21 -7.52 -11.99
N ALA A 74 2.41 -7.47 -12.58
CA ALA A 74 3.65 -7.93 -11.95
C ALA A 74 4.68 -6.77 -11.80
N PRO A 75 5.79 -6.96 -11.06
CA PRO A 75 6.90 -6.00 -11.05
C PRO A 75 7.67 -6.00 -12.37
N GLY A 76 8.63 -5.06 -12.51
CA GLY A 76 9.53 -4.97 -13.65
C GLY A 76 9.07 -4.07 -14.80
N GLU A 77 10.00 -3.77 -15.72
CA GLU A 77 9.85 -2.73 -16.75
C GLU A 77 8.69 -2.98 -17.72
N ARG A 78 8.48 -4.23 -18.13
CA ARG A 78 7.36 -4.60 -19.01
C ARG A 78 6.01 -4.23 -18.37
N HIS A 79 5.82 -4.61 -17.11
CA HIS A 79 4.56 -4.36 -16.42
C HIS A 79 4.43 -2.90 -15.98
N PHE A 80 5.53 -2.21 -15.71
CA PHE A 80 5.51 -0.76 -15.59
C PHE A 80 4.90 -0.11 -16.85
N ALA A 81 5.35 -0.50 -18.04
CA ALA A 81 4.79 0.00 -19.30
C ALA A 81 3.29 -0.34 -19.46
N LEU A 82 2.86 -1.54 -19.04
CA LEU A 82 1.45 -1.93 -19.06
C LEU A 82 0.60 -1.07 -18.10
N ARG A 83 1.07 -0.84 -16.87
CA ARG A 83 0.39 0.08 -15.93
C ARG A 83 0.26 1.49 -16.49
N GLN A 84 1.32 2.01 -17.13
CA GLN A 84 1.25 3.29 -17.85
C GLN A 84 0.24 3.24 -19.00
N GLY A 85 0.13 2.12 -19.71
CA GLY A 85 -0.89 1.87 -20.73
C GLY A 85 -2.30 1.97 -20.14
N VAL A 86 -2.58 1.26 -19.06
CA VAL A 86 -3.87 1.29 -18.35
C VAL A 86 -4.21 2.72 -17.92
N ARG A 87 -3.29 3.43 -17.23
CA ARG A 87 -3.49 4.82 -16.78
C ARG A 87 -3.86 5.78 -17.91
N ARG A 88 -3.31 5.58 -19.11
CA ARG A 88 -3.53 6.47 -20.26
C ARG A 88 -4.76 6.13 -21.08
N THR A 89 -5.14 4.85 -21.14
CA THR A 89 -6.07 4.36 -22.18
C THR A 89 -7.37 3.83 -21.63
N TRP A 90 -7.40 3.33 -20.38
CA TRP A 90 -8.62 2.81 -19.80
C TRP A 90 -9.47 3.96 -19.27
N ARG A 91 -10.77 3.87 -19.52
CA ARG A 91 -11.77 4.78 -18.97
C ARG A 91 -12.42 4.13 -17.77
N PHE A 92 -12.13 4.67 -16.58
CA PHE A 92 -12.79 4.26 -15.35
C PHE A 92 -14.02 5.17 -15.11
N PRO A 93 -15.21 4.59 -14.90
CA PRO A 93 -16.39 5.36 -14.45
C PRO A 93 -16.10 6.05 -13.11
N GLU A 94 -16.79 7.16 -12.81
CA GLU A 94 -16.60 7.91 -11.56
C GLU A 94 -16.95 7.07 -10.32
N GLU A 95 -17.87 6.12 -10.48
CA GLU A 95 -18.34 5.20 -9.43
C GLU A 95 -17.41 3.99 -9.25
N ALA A 96 -16.32 3.92 -10.04
CA ALA A 96 -15.33 2.86 -9.96
C ALA A 96 -14.03 3.36 -9.31
N ALA A 97 -13.47 2.55 -8.42
CA ALA A 97 -12.07 2.70 -8.00
C ALA A 97 -11.25 1.53 -8.52
N TYR A 98 -10.06 1.82 -9.03
CA TYR A 98 -9.12 0.79 -9.45
C TYR A 98 -7.84 0.82 -8.62
N ARG A 99 -7.19 -0.34 -8.52
CA ARG A 99 -5.83 -0.45 -7.98
C ARG A 99 -5.04 -1.46 -8.78
N PHE A 100 -3.77 -1.15 -9.05
CA PHE A 100 -2.81 -2.14 -9.50
C PHE A 100 -2.44 -3.03 -8.34
N VAL A 101 -2.73 -4.32 -8.43
CA VAL A 101 -2.50 -5.25 -7.33
C VAL A 101 -1.18 -5.98 -7.52
N LEU A 102 -0.34 -5.89 -6.49
CA LEU A 102 0.95 -6.55 -6.37
C LEU A 102 1.07 -7.24 -5.00
N CYS A 103 1.86 -8.30 -4.91
CA CYS A 103 2.18 -8.88 -3.61
C CYS A 103 3.22 -8.02 -2.88
N GLU A 104 3.16 -7.97 -1.54
CA GLU A 104 4.07 -7.15 -0.70
C GLU A 104 5.56 -7.45 -0.96
N ASP A 105 5.91 -8.70 -1.24
CA ASP A 105 7.28 -9.13 -1.56
C ASP A 105 7.82 -8.57 -2.88
N SER A 106 6.97 -8.02 -3.74
CA SER A 106 7.36 -7.39 -5.00
C SER A 106 7.59 -5.88 -4.90
N LYS A 107 7.39 -5.27 -3.72
CA LYS A 107 7.47 -3.82 -3.53
C LYS A 107 8.83 -3.24 -3.91
N GLU A 108 9.91 -3.95 -3.61
CA GLU A 108 11.28 -3.54 -3.97
C GLU A 108 11.52 -3.53 -5.49
N GLY A 109 10.71 -4.28 -6.25
CA GLY A 109 10.75 -4.32 -7.71
C GLY A 109 9.94 -3.21 -8.38
N ILE A 110 9.39 -2.27 -7.62
CA ILE A 110 8.63 -1.11 -8.13
C ILE A 110 9.49 0.17 -8.01
N PRO A 111 9.65 0.94 -9.10
CA PRO A 111 10.37 2.21 -9.04
C PRO A 111 9.79 3.16 -7.96
N SER A 112 10.66 3.77 -7.15
CA SER A 112 10.25 4.72 -6.10
C SER A 112 9.38 5.84 -6.65
N ASP A 113 9.71 6.32 -7.84
CA ASP A 113 9.00 7.41 -8.52
C ASP A 113 7.60 6.98 -8.98
N GLU A 114 7.38 5.69 -9.27
CA GLU A 114 6.03 5.23 -9.57
C GLU A 114 5.16 5.27 -8.30
N LEU A 115 5.71 4.80 -7.18
CA LEU A 115 5.00 4.77 -5.90
C LEU A 115 4.64 6.18 -5.41
N SER A 116 5.55 7.13 -5.56
CA SER A 116 5.37 8.51 -5.10
C SER A 116 4.51 9.38 -6.02
N ASN A 117 4.40 9.04 -7.31
CA ASN A 117 3.65 9.86 -8.26
C ASN A 117 2.18 9.44 -8.42
N TYR A 118 1.87 8.14 -8.34
CA TYR A 118 0.54 7.65 -8.75
C TYR A 118 -0.37 7.19 -7.61
N PHE A 119 0.18 6.67 -6.50
CA PHE A 119 -0.59 6.19 -5.35
C PHE A 119 -1.73 5.20 -5.67
N ASP A 120 -1.63 4.49 -6.81
CA ASP A 120 -2.67 3.59 -7.34
C ASP A 120 -2.27 2.11 -7.24
N ILE A 121 -1.16 1.80 -6.58
CA ILE A 121 -0.71 0.43 -6.30
C ILE A 121 -1.22 -0.02 -4.93
N LEU A 122 -1.89 -1.17 -4.91
CA LEU A 122 -2.29 -1.89 -3.71
C LEU A 122 -1.37 -3.10 -3.53
N PHE A 123 -0.55 -3.05 -2.48
CA PHE A 123 0.21 -4.21 -2.02
C PHE A 123 -0.67 -5.07 -1.12
N VAL A 124 -0.72 -6.37 -1.39
CA VAL A 124 -1.48 -7.33 -0.58
C VAL A 124 -0.57 -8.45 -0.06
N SER A 125 -0.93 -9.01 1.09
CA SER A 125 -0.14 -10.06 1.74
C SER A 125 -0.21 -11.38 0.98
N CYS A 126 0.74 -11.58 0.06
CA CYS A 126 0.97 -12.78 -0.73
C CYS A 126 2.42 -12.85 -1.20
N THR A 127 2.73 -13.89 -1.97
CA THR A 127 4.00 -14.06 -2.68
C THR A 127 3.74 -13.89 -4.18
N GLU A 128 4.49 -13.01 -4.84
CA GLU A 128 4.27 -12.73 -6.26
C GLU A 128 4.63 -13.93 -7.12
N GLY A 129 3.85 -14.15 -8.18
CA GLY A 129 4.13 -15.20 -9.15
C GLY A 129 2.90 -15.75 -9.85
N TYR A 130 3.16 -16.38 -11.00
CA TYR A 130 2.12 -16.94 -11.87
C TYR A 130 1.72 -18.36 -11.47
N SER A 131 2.71 -19.24 -11.30
CA SER A 131 2.52 -20.68 -11.12
C SER A 131 2.28 -21.08 -9.65
N ARG A 132 2.11 -22.38 -9.38
CA ARG A 132 2.00 -22.95 -8.03
C ARG A 132 0.87 -22.35 -7.18
N GLY A 133 -0.22 -21.93 -7.84
CA GLY A 133 -1.39 -21.34 -7.19
C GLY A 133 -1.14 -19.94 -6.61
N LEU A 134 -0.03 -19.27 -6.96
CA LEU A 134 0.30 -17.95 -6.44
C LEU A 134 -0.71 -16.89 -6.89
N LEU A 135 -1.19 -16.93 -8.14
CA LEU A 135 -2.29 -16.07 -8.59
C LEU A 135 -3.58 -16.28 -7.79
N THR A 136 -3.90 -17.53 -7.43
CA THR A 136 -5.06 -17.83 -6.59
C THR A 136 -4.89 -17.21 -5.19
N LYS A 137 -3.68 -17.29 -4.61
CA LYS A 137 -3.39 -16.64 -3.33
C LYS A 137 -3.48 -15.11 -3.42
N LYS A 138 -3.00 -14.52 -4.51
CA LYS A 138 -3.14 -13.09 -4.81
C LYS A 138 -4.60 -12.69 -4.91
N LEU A 139 -5.45 -13.48 -5.57
CA LEU A 139 -6.91 -13.26 -5.63
C LEU A 139 -7.55 -13.27 -4.26
N VAL A 140 -7.25 -14.28 -3.43
CA VAL A 140 -7.79 -14.37 -2.06
C VAL A 140 -7.35 -13.17 -1.22
N ALA A 141 -6.07 -12.78 -1.28
CA ALA A 141 -5.55 -11.62 -0.56
C ALA A 141 -6.22 -10.31 -1.04
N THR A 142 -6.43 -10.18 -2.35
CA THR A 142 -7.14 -9.05 -2.96
C THR A 142 -8.58 -8.95 -2.47
N MET A 143 -9.33 -10.05 -2.46
CA MET A 143 -10.71 -10.06 -1.98
C MET A 143 -10.81 -9.64 -0.51
N ARG A 144 -9.86 -10.09 0.34
CA ARG A 144 -9.79 -9.66 1.75
C ARG A 144 -9.49 -8.16 1.88
N ALA A 145 -8.60 -7.63 1.06
CA ALA A 145 -8.31 -6.20 1.03
C ALA A 145 -9.52 -5.39 0.51
N ALA A 146 -10.18 -5.86 -0.54
CA ALA A 146 -11.39 -5.23 -1.09
C ALA A 146 -12.50 -5.10 -0.04
N LEU A 147 -12.80 -6.19 0.69
CA LEU A 147 -13.82 -6.18 1.73
C LEU A 147 -13.53 -5.20 2.88
N ARG A 148 -12.24 -4.97 3.19
CA ARG A 148 -11.83 -4.06 4.27
C ARG A 148 -11.74 -2.60 3.83
N ASP A 149 -11.13 -2.37 2.68
CA ASP A 149 -10.60 -1.05 2.30
C ASP A 149 -11.39 -0.42 1.13
N PHE A 150 -12.18 -1.22 0.40
CA PHE A 150 -12.91 -0.81 -0.81
C PHE A 150 -14.35 -1.37 -0.80
N PRO A 151 -15.24 -0.85 0.08
CA PRO A 151 -16.63 -1.30 0.15
C PRO A 151 -17.38 -0.87 -1.12
N ALA A 152 -17.33 -1.73 -2.13
CA ALA A 152 -18.02 -1.60 -3.40
C ALA A 152 -19.10 -2.67 -3.52
N ASP A 153 -20.14 -2.40 -4.31
CA ASP A 153 -21.19 -3.38 -4.50
C ASP A 153 -20.76 -4.54 -5.41
N TRP A 154 -19.80 -4.29 -6.31
CA TRP A 154 -19.23 -5.29 -7.21
C TRP A 154 -17.70 -5.22 -7.24
N ILE A 155 -17.06 -6.37 -7.51
CA ILE A 155 -15.63 -6.47 -7.76
C ILE A 155 -15.43 -7.03 -9.16
N PHE A 156 -14.61 -6.35 -9.98
CA PHE A 156 -14.24 -6.81 -11.31
C PHE A 156 -12.72 -6.97 -11.42
N LYS A 157 -12.23 -8.18 -11.18
CA LYS A 157 -10.82 -8.52 -11.39
C LYS A 157 -10.52 -8.53 -12.88
N VAL A 158 -9.39 -7.93 -13.24
CA VAL A 158 -8.90 -7.87 -14.62
C VAL A 158 -7.37 -7.91 -14.64
N ASP A 159 -6.77 -8.35 -15.74
CA ASP A 159 -5.31 -8.34 -15.93
C ASP A 159 -4.86 -7.02 -16.62
N ASP A 160 -3.61 -6.64 -16.45
CA ASP A 160 -3.02 -5.40 -16.98
C ASP A 160 -2.80 -5.40 -18.50
N ASP A 161 -2.96 -6.55 -19.15
CA ASP A 161 -2.90 -6.75 -20.60
C ASP A 161 -4.28 -6.88 -21.26
N ALA A 162 -5.37 -6.58 -20.53
CA ALA A 162 -6.73 -6.54 -21.05
C ALA A 162 -7.17 -5.13 -21.50
N PHE A 163 -8.42 -5.03 -21.99
CA PHE A 163 -9.06 -3.74 -22.28
C PHE A 163 -10.58 -3.80 -22.02
N PRO A 164 -11.04 -3.60 -20.77
CA PRO A 164 -12.45 -3.72 -20.41
C PRO A 164 -13.25 -2.47 -20.78
N LYS A 165 -14.49 -2.67 -21.26
CA LYS A 165 -15.49 -1.61 -21.42
C LYS A 165 -16.29 -1.44 -20.13
N LEU A 166 -15.68 -0.78 -19.13
CA LEU A 166 -16.21 -0.68 -17.77
C LEU A 166 -17.57 0.01 -17.69
N ASP A 167 -17.80 1.06 -18.49
CA ASP A 167 -19.10 1.76 -18.55
C ASP A 167 -20.23 0.79 -18.94
N ASN A 168 -20.04 0.04 -20.04
CA ASN A 168 -21.02 -0.95 -20.52
C ASN A 168 -21.27 -2.06 -19.49
N MET A 169 -20.21 -2.52 -18.83
CA MET A 169 -20.32 -3.54 -17.80
C MET A 169 -21.14 -3.03 -16.60
N LEU A 170 -20.85 -1.83 -16.12
CA LEU A 170 -21.56 -1.23 -14.99
C LEU A 170 -23.04 -0.98 -15.34
N GLU A 171 -23.33 -0.53 -16.56
CA GLU A 171 -24.71 -0.40 -17.06
C GLU A 171 -25.45 -1.74 -17.04
N ALA A 172 -24.82 -2.82 -17.51
CA ALA A 172 -25.41 -4.16 -17.51
C ALA A 172 -25.66 -4.68 -16.07
N LEU A 173 -24.73 -4.46 -15.15
CA LEU A 173 -24.88 -4.83 -13.74
C LEU A 173 -26.01 -4.05 -13.06
N ARG A 174 -26.11 -2.74 -13.32
CA ARG A 174 -27.21 -1.89 -12.85
C ARG A 174 -28.55 -2.35 -13.42
N ALA A 175 -28.60 -2.68 -14.71
CA ALA A 175 -29.79 -3.24 -15.35
C ALA A 175 -30.21 -4.56 -14.69
N HIS A 176 -29.26 -5.47 -14.45
CA HIS A 176 -29.54 -6.73 -13.77
C HIS A 176 -30.10 -6.50 -12.35
N ARG A 177 -29.46 -5.65 -11.55
CA ARG A 177 -29.92 -5.31 -10.19
C ARG A 177 -31.33 -4.73 -10.16
N ARG A 178 -31.71 -3.90 -11.14
CA ARG A 178 -33.08 -3.35 -11.23
C ARG A 178 -34.13 -4.43 -11.42
N HIS A 179 -33.80 -5.51 -12.14
CA HIS A 179 -34.73 -6.62 -12.39
C HIS A 179 -34.66 -7.71 -11.31
N GLN A 180 -33.49 -7.90 -10.69
CA GLN A 180 -33.23 -8.93 -9.68
C GLN A 180 -32.37 -8.34 -8.54
N PRO A 181 -32.97 -7.58 -7.60
CA PRO A 181 -32.22 -6.83 -6.59
C PRO A 181 -31.43 -7.71 -5.62
N ASP A 182 -31.91 -8.92 -5.35
CA ASP A 182 -31.30 -9.87 -4.41
C ASP A 182 -30.41 -10.92 -5.08
N ALA A 183 -30.23 -10.85 -6.42
CA ALA A 183 -29.43 -11.83 -7.14
C ALA A 183 -27.93 -11.60 -6.94
N HIS A 184 -27.20 -12.69 -6.71
CA HIS A 184 -25.75 -12.70 -6.74
C HIS A 184 -25.26 -12.87 -8.19
N VAL A 185 -24.27 -12.05 -8.58
CA VAL A 185 -23.68 -12.11 -9.91
C VAL A 185 -22.25 -12.65 -9.82
N TYR A 186 -21.98 -13.71 -10.56
CA TYR A 186 -20.64 -14.19 -10.86
C TYR A 186 -20.55 -14.41 -12.37
N GLY A 187 -19.64 -13.70 -13.04
CA GLY A 187 -19.58 -13.64 -14.50
C GLY A 187 -18.17 -13.62 -15.04
N GLY A 188 -18.00 -14.15 -16.24
CA GLY A 188 -16.73 -14.23 -16.94
C GLY A 188 -16.82 -15.14 -18.16
N SER A 189 -15.68 -15.37 -18.82
CA SER A 189 -15.59 -16.41 -19.84
C SER A 189 -15.45 -17.77 -19.17
N PHE A 190 -16.48 -18.59 -19.25
CA PHE A 190 -16.48 -19.95 -18.71
C PHE A 190 -16.12 -20.95 -19.82
N TYR A 191 -15.01 -21.67 -19.63
CA TYR A 191 -14.75 -22.87 -20.43
C TYR A 191 -15.70 -23.99 -19.98
N GLN A 192 -16.16 -24.82 -20.92
CA GLN A 192 -17.04 -25.95 -20.62
C GLN A 192 -16.44 -26.78 -19.48
N GLY A 193 -17.26 -27.14 -18.48
CA GLY A 193 -16.86 -27.71 -17.17
C GLY A 193 -16.15 -29.07 -17.17
N ASN A 194 -15.60 -29.51 -18.32
CA ASN A 194 -14.82 -30.73 -18.49
C ASN A 194 -13.31 -30.47 -18.67
N SER A 195 -12.82 -29.27 -18.35
CA SER A 195 -11.38 -28.98 -18.36
C SER A 195 -10.64 -29.94 -17.42
N ARG A 196 -9.75 -30.77 -17.97
CA ARG A 196 -8.90 -31.67 -17.19
C ARG A 196 -7.67 -30.92 -16.70
N VAL A 197 -7.11 -31.37 -15.57
CA VAL A 197 -5.79 -30.94 -15.13
C VAL A 197 -4.78 -31.29 -16.22
N VAL A 198 -4.14 -30.27 -16.77
CA VAL A 198 -3.05 -30.46 -17.73
C VAL A 198 -1.83 -30.95 -16.94
N ARG A 199 -1.27 -32.09 -17.36
CA ARG A 199 -0.13 -32.74 -16.69
C ARG A 199 1.17 -32.57 -17.49
N GLU A 200 1.11 -31.89 -18.62
CA GLU A 200 2.25 -31.66 -19.48
C GLU A 200 3.15 -30.59 -18.87
N LEU A 201 4.44 -30.91 -18.63
CA LEU A 201 5.36 -29.98 -17.96
C LEU A 201 5.72 -28.75 -18.80
N SER A 202 5.51 -28.81 -20.11
CA SER A 202 5.67 -27.69 -21.04
C SER A 202 4.48 -26.72 -21.00
N SER A 203 3.33 -27.18 -20.47
CA SER A 203 2.12 -26.37 -20.37
C SER A 203 2.32 -25.28 -19.32
N LYS A 204 1.83 -24.08 -19.63
CA LYS A 204 1.74 -22.99 -18.65
C LYS A 204 0.63 -23.20 -17.62
N PHE A 205 -0.28 -24.14 -17.85
CA PHE A 205 -1.43 -24.50 -17.02
C PHE A 205 -1.28 -25.88 -16.44
#